data_AF-A0A9D4E140-F1
#
_entry.id   AF-A0A9D4E140-F1
#
_cell.length_a   1.000
_cell.length_b   1.000
_cell.length_c   1.000
_cell.angle_alpha   90.00
_cell.angle_beta   90.00
_cell.angle_gamma   90.00
#
_symmetry.space_group_name_H-M   'P 1'
#
loop_
_entity.id
_entity.type
_entity.pdbx_description
1 polymer ?
#
loop_
_entity_poly.entity_id
_entity_poly.type
_entity_poly.pdbx_seq_one_letter_code
_entity_poly.pdbx_strand_id
1 'polypeptide(L)'
;MRVFGLKVDARNNQDQLKSIVINKVLKVANPGIHWSKDDINNVKVILSNDVNKESLLIVTFRFDDDKFRVYEGRALLRTSSIRVGDDLTFKQRETLRSIHKLGKTGYFFKGKLQVKDKPIEPNDSRPFKSHTQPAVTDVLPGTEHANTPIEAQQ
;
A
#
# COMPACT_ATOMS: atom_id res chain seq x y z
N MET A 1 -8.90 -7.36 10.15
CA MET A 1 -8.03 -6.35 9.51
C MET A 1 -6.83 -7.05 8.89
N ARG A 2 -6.37 -6.63 7.72
CA ARG A 2 -5.13 -7.10 7.10
C ARG A 2 -3.98 -6.15 7.42
N VAL A 3 -2.82 -6.70 7.75
CA VAL A 3 -1.57 -5.96 7.96
C VAL A 3 -0.51 -6.51 7.00
N PHE A 4 0.16 -5.60 6.31
CA PHE A 4 1.25 -5.86 5.36
C PHE A 4 2.49 -5.09 5.82
N GLY A 5 3.68 -5.55 5.43
CA GLY A 5 4.94 -4.86 5.74
C GLY A 5 5.59 -5.27 7.06
N LEU A 6 5.07 -6.30 7.73
CA LEU A 6 5.68 -6.83 8.95
C LEU A 6 6.50 -8.08 8.65
N LYS A 7 7.73 -8.13 9.14
CA LYS A 7 8.51 -9.37 9.21
C LYS A 7 8.19 -10.07 10.52
N VAL A 8 7.67 -11.29 10.46
CA VAL A 8 7.38 -12.12 11.63
C VAL A 8 8.00 -13.50 11.44
N ASP A 9 8.39 -14.14 12.54
CA ASP A 9 8.89 -15.51 12.52
C ASP A 9 7.69 -16.47 12.46
N ALA A 10 7.74 -17.48 11.58
CA ALA A 10 6.71 -18.51 11.49
C ALA A 10 6.50 -19.28 12.80
N ARG A 11 7.51 -19.28 13.69
CA ARG A 11 7.47 -19.90 15.02
C ARG A 11 6.84 -19.00 16.09
N ASN A 12 6.49 -17.75 15.75
CA ASN A 12 5.88 -16.87 16.73
C ASN A 12 4.52 -17.41 17.20
N ASN A 13 4.38 -17.54 18.52
CA ASN A 13 3.10 -17.91 19.12
C ASN A 13 2.12 -16.73 19.13
N GLN A 14 0.86 -16.98 19.51
CA GLN A 14 -0.19 -15.95 19.51
C GLN A 14 0.18 -14.73 20.36
N ASP A 15 0.75 -14.91 21.55
CA ASP A 15 1.12 -13.80 22.42
C ASP A 15 2.24 -12.93 21.87
N GLN A 16 3.21 -13.54 21.20
CA GLN A 16 4.27 -12.83 20.50
C GLN A 16 3.71 -12.05 19.30
N LEU A 17 2.85 -12.67 18.49
CA LEU A 17 2.20 -12.01 17.36
C LEU A 17 1.34 -10.82 17.82
N LYS A 18 0.54 -10.98 18.89
CA LYS A 18 -0.22 -9.88 19.50
C LYS A 18 0.69 -8.75 19.96
N SER A 19 1.81 -9.07 20.62
CA SER A 19 2.80 -8.07 21.07
C SER A 19 3.41 -7.30 19.89
N ILE A 20 3.74 -7.99 18.80
CA ILE A 20 4.25 -7.37 17.57
C ILE A 20 3.22 -6.42 16.99
N VAL A 21 1.96 -6.86 16.84
CA VAL A 21 0.86 -6.03 16.31
C VAL A 21 0.64 -4.79 17.18
N ILE A 22 0.61 -4.93 18.51
CA ILE A 22 0.46 -3.79 19.42
C ILE A 22 1.58 -2.78 19.22
N ASN A 23 2.83 -3.23 19.28
CA ASN A 23 3.98 -2.32 19.29
C ASN A 23 4.30 -1.72 17.92
N LYS A 24 4.12 -2.47 16.84
CA LYS A 24 4.47 -2.04 15.48
C LYS A 24 3.31 -1.41 14.72
N VAL A 25 2.06 -1.72 15.10
CA VAL A 25 0.87 -1.24 14.39
C VAL A 25 0.04 -0.32 15.29
N LEU A 26 -0.47 -0.83 16.41
CA LEU A 26 -1.49 -0.09 17.17
C LEU A 26 -0.93 1.16 17.85
N LYS A 27 0.24 1.06 18.49
CA LYS A 27 0.91 2.21 19.11
C LYS A 27 1.44 3.22 18.10
N VAL A 28 1.79 2.78 16.88
CA VAL A 28 2.24 3.68 15.82
C VAL A 28 1.05 4.44 15.23
N ALA A 29 -0.06 3.74 14.98
CA ALA A 29 -1.28 4.37 14.47
C ALA A 29 -1.92 5.32 15.49
N ASN A 30 -1.95 4.93 16.76
CA ASN A 30 -2.63 5.67 17.82
C ASN A 30 -1.78 5.69 19.11
N PRO A 31 -0.73 6.53 19.19
CA PRO A 31 0.22 6.54 20.31
C PRO A 31 -0.39 6.96 21.66
N GLY A 32 -1.49 7.70 21.65
CA GLY A 32 -2.20 8.11 22.86
C GLY A 32 -3.18 7.07 23.43
N ILE A 33 -3.36 5.93 22.76
CA ILE A 33 -4.28 4.88 23.22
C ILE A 33 -3.48 3.77 23.91
N HIS A 34 -3.96 3.37 25.09
CA HIS A 34 -3.43 2.19 25.76
C HIS A 34 -4.02 0.93 25.11
N TRP A 35 -3.16 0.10 24.53
CA TRP A 35 -3.52 -1.17 23.89
C TRP A 35 -2.97 -2.34 24.71
N SER A 36 -3.81 -3.35 24.89
CA SER A 36 -3.50 -4.61 25.56
C SER A 36 -3.60 -5.79 24.58
N LYS A 37 -3.12 -6.97 25.01
CA LYS A 37 -3.27 -8.21 24.23
C LYS A 37 -4.73 -8.68 24.17
N ASP A 38 -5.56 -8.28 25.12
CA ASP A 38 -6.97 -8.69 25.20
C ASP A 38 -7.86 -7.94 24.21
N ASP A 39 -7.38 -6.81 23.69
CA ASP A 39 -8.05 -6.07 22.60
C ASP A 39 -7.93 -6.81 21.26
N ILE A 40 -6.97 -7.73 21.15
CA ILE A 40 -6.78 -8.58 19.98
C ILE A 40 -7.30 -9.98 20.30
N ASN A 41 -8.36 -10.41 19.62
CA ASN A 41 -8.88 -11.77 19.74
C ASN A 41 -7.88 -12.78 19.15
N ASN A 42 -7.43 -12.56 17.91
CA ASN A 42 -6.56 -13.50 17.20
C ASN A 42 -5.65 -12.81 16.17
N VAL A 43 -4.47 -13.37 15.92
CA VAL A 43 -3.58 -12.99 14.82
C VAL A 43 -3.22 -14.22 13.99
N LYS A 44 -3.59 -14.22 12.71
CA LYS A 44 -3.24 -15.29 11.77
C LYS A 44 -2.20 -14.80 10.78
N VAL A 45 -1.15 -15.59 10.57
CA VAL A 45 -0.16 -15.34 9.51
C VAL A 45 -0.61 -16.12 8.27
N ILE A 46 -0.78 -15.43 7.13
CA ILE A 46 -1.31 -16.02 5.89
C ILE A 46 -0.21 -16.29 4.88
N LEU A 47 0.79 -15.40 4.81
CA LEU A 47 1.96 -15.56 3.96
C LEU A 47 3.18 -15.36 4.86
N SER A 48 4.00 -16.40 5.01
CA SER A 48 5.24 -16.36 5.79
C SER A 48 6.16 -17.48 5.31
N ASN A 49 6.53 -17.42 4.03
CA ASN A 49 7.38 -18.46 3.44
C ASN A 49 8.88 -18.20 3.68
N ASP A 50 9.24 -17.10 4.35
CA ASP A 50 10.62 -16.71 4.66
C ASP A 50 10.62 -15.63 5.76
N VAL A 51 11.45 -15.79 6.79
CA VAL A 51 11.64 -14.80 7.88
C VAL A 51 12.14 -13.45 7.37
N ASN A 52 12.76 -13.42 6.19
CA ASN A 52 13.25 -12.19 5.56
C ASN A 52 12.18 -11.48 4.73
N LYS A 53 11.07 -12.14 4.42
CA LYS A 53 9.98 -11.59 3.61
C LYS A 53 8.88 -11.01 4.49
N GLU A 54 8.30 -9.94 3.99
CA GLU A 54 7.13 -9.34 4.63
C GLU A 54 5.96 -10.32 4.62
N SER A 55 5.32 -10.45 5.77
CA SER A 55 4.19 -11.33 5.99
C SER A 55 2.88 -10.58 5.87
N LEU A 56 1.86 -11.30 5.41
CA LEU A 56 0.47 -10.86 5.51
C LEU A 56 -0.14 -11.42 6.80
N LEU A 57 -0.53 -10.53 7.70
CA LEU A 57 -1.23 -10.89 8.93
C LEU A 57 -2.72 -10.53 8.80
N ILE A 58 -3.59 -11.41 9.31
CA ILE A 58 -4.98 -11.11 9.60
C ILE A 58 -5.11 -10.93 11.12
N VAL A 59 -5.48 -9.73 11.53
CA VAL A 59 -5.73 -9.35 12.93
C VAL A 59 -7.24 -9.25 13.15
N THR A 60 -7.75 -9.99 14.12
CA THR A 60 -9.14 -9.93 14.57
C THR A 60 -9.16 -9.26 15.94
N PHE A 61 -9.86 -8.14 16.05
CA PHE A 61 -10.04 -7.42 17.31
C PHE A 61 -11.18 -8.03 18.14
N ARG A 62 -11.17 -7.75 19.44
CA ARG A 62 -12.30 -8.04 20.32
C ARG A 62 -13.52 -7.18 19.98
N PHE A 63 -13.28 -5.90 19.70
CA PHE A 63 -14.31 -4.96 19.26
C PHE A 63 -14.08 -4.57 17.80
N ASP A 64 -15.10 -4.76 16.97
CA ASP A 64 -15.02 -4.49 15.53
C ASP A 64 -14.65 -3.03 15.21
N ASP A 65 -14.98 -2.11 16.11
CA ASP A 65 -14.77 -0.68 15.91
C ASP A 65 -13.30 -0.25 16.11
N ASP A 66 -12.49 -1.04 16.83
CA ASP A 66 -11.08 -0.74 17.08
C ASP A 66 -10.27 -0.67 15.80
N LYS A 67 -10.66 -1.45 14.77
CA LYS A 67 -10.01 -1.40 13.46
C LYS A 67 -10.12 -0.03 12.80
N PHE A 68 -11.19 0.73 13.06
CA PHE A 68 -11.38 2.06 12.48
C PHE A 68 -10.44 3.09 13.11
N ARG A 69 -10.14 2.95 14.41
CA ARG A 69 -9.13 3.79 15.09
C ARG A 69 -7.75 3.62 14.46
N VAL A 70 -7.38 2.38 14.13
CA VAL A 70 -6.12 2.09 13.41
C VAL A 70 -6.12 2.76 12.03
N TYR A 71 -7.29 2.92 11.40
CA TYR A 71 -7.39 3.54 10.09
C TYR A 71 -7.14 5.05 10.11
N GLU A 72 -7.44 5.73 11.22
CA GLU A 72 -7.10 7.14 11.43
C GLU A 72 -5.58 7.36 11.41
N GLY A 73 -4.81 6.41 11.97
CA GLY A 73 -3.34 6.44 12.01
C GLY A 73 -2.62 5.92 10.76
N ARG A 74 -3.32 5.64 9.65
CA ARG A 74 -2.74 5.01 8.44
C ARG A 74 -1.56 5.78 7.85
N ALA A 75 -1.54 7.11 7.95
CA ALA A 75 -0.44 7.91 7.42
C ALA A 75 0.89 7.58 8.13
N LEU A 76 0.85 7.45 9.46
CA LEU A 76 2.02 7.10 10.30
C LEU A 76 2.50 5.67 10.05
N LEU A 77 1.58 4.74 9.79
CA LEU A 77 1.96 3.38 9.42
C LEU A 77 2.70 3.34 8.08
N ARG A 78 2.29 4.16 7.11
CA ARG A 78 2.93 4.22 5.79
C ARG A 78 4.35 4.76 5.84
N THR A 79 4.66 5.69 6.75
CA THR A 79 6.05 6.16 6.93
C THR A 79 6.96 5.05 7.47
N SER A 80 6.38 4.04 8.12
CA SER A 80 7.05 2.84 8.62
C SER A 80 6.95 1.66 7.64
N SER A 81 6.58 1.91 6.38
CA SER A 81 6.34 0.88 5.35
C SER A 81 5.25 -0.15 5.68
N ILE A 82 4.43 0.09 6.71
CA ILE A 82 3.33 -0.78 7.11
C ILE A 82 2.05 -0.32 6.40
N ARG A 83 1.31 -1.27 5.84
CA ARG A 83 -0.02 -1.00 5.26
C ARG A 83 -1.08 -1.79 5.99
N VAL A 84 -2.21 -1.15 6.23
CA VAL A 84 -3.40 -1.81 6.80
C VAL A 84 -4.58 -1.66 5.86
N GLY A 85 -5.44 -2.67 5.84
CA GLY A 85 -6.64 -2.66 5.02
C GLY A 85 -7.71 -3.61 5.56
N ASP A 86 -8.90 -3.51 4.98
CA ASP A 86 -10.00 -4.39 5.34
C ASP A 86 -9.74 -5.82 4.88
N ASP A 87 -10.15 -6.78 5.70
CA ASP A 87 -10.18 -8.18 5.29
C ASP A 87 -11.47 -8.45 4.52
N LEU A 88 -11.47 -8.02 3.26
CA LEU A 88 -12.61 -8.16 2.36
C LEU A 88 -12.52 -9.45 1.55
N THR A 89 -13.68 -10.04 1.31
CA THR A 89 -13.86 -11.11 0.32
C THR A 89 -13.51 -10.61 -1.09
N PHE A 90 -13.25 -11.54 -2.02
CA PHE A 90 -13.00 -11.20 -3.41
C PHE A 90 -14.14 -10.38 -4.03
N LYS A 91 -15.40 -10.81 -3.84
CA LYS A 91 -16.59 -10.10 -4.34
C LYS A 91 -16.66 -8.67 -3.81
N GLN A 92 -16.46 -8.46 -2.51
CA GLN A 92 -16.45 -7.12 -1.92
C GLN A 92 -15.35 -6.24 -2.50
N ARG A 93 -14.14 -6.78 -2.73
CA ARG A 93 -13.07 -6.03 -3.39
C ARG A 93 -13.43 -5.62 -4.81
N GLU A 94 -14.01 -6.52 -5.60
CA GLU A 94 -14.48 -6.21 -6.95
C GLU A 94 -15.56 -5.11 -6.92
N THR A 95 -16.52 -5.19 -6.00
CA THR A 95 -17.51 -4.14 -5.80
C THR A 95 -16.87 -2.77 -5.52
N LEU A 96 -15.88 -2.69 -4.61
CA LEU A 96 -15.18 -1.45 -4.33
C LEU A 96 -14.38 -0.92 -5.53
N ARG A 97 -13.76 -1.82 -6.33
CA ARG A 97 -13.08 -1.42 -7.57
C ARG A 97 -14.05 -0.80 -8.57
N SER A 98 -15.23 -1.40 -8.75
CA SER A 98 -16.26 -0.86 -9.63
C SER A 98 -16.74 0.52 -9.18
N ILE A 99 -16.99 0.71 -7.88
CA ILE A 99 -17.36 2.02 -7.31
C ILE A 99 -16.28 3.07 -7.56
N HIS A 100 -15.01 2.69 -7.37
CA HIS A 100 -13.89 3.59 -7.61
C HIS A 100 -13.76 4.00 -9.08
N LYS A 101 -14.04 3.08 -10.02
CA LYS A 101 -14.11 3.38 -11.47
C LYS A 101 -15.21 4.38 -11.81
N LEU A 102 -16.28 4.43 -11.01
CA LEU A 102 -17.36 5.40 -11.14
C LEU A 102 -17.06 6.75 -10.47
N GLY A 103 -15.81 6.99 -10.04
CA GLY A 103 -15.43 8.24 -9.37
C GLY A 103 -15.93 8.38 -7.94
N LYS A 104 -16.50 7.31 -7.35
CA LYS A 104 -17.02 7.31 -5.98
C LYS A 104 -16.03 6.66 -5.02
N THR A 105 -16.26 6.84 -3.73
CA THR A 105 -15.58 6.09 -2.66
C THR A 105 -16.58 5.17 -1.98
N GLY A 106 -16.11 4.04 -1.46
CA GLY A 106 -16.96 3.18 -0.67
C GLY A 106 -16.17 2.32 0.30
N TYR A 107 -16.87 1.81 1.30
CA TYR A 107 -16.33 0.89 2.30
C TYR A 107 -17.42 -0.05 2.79
N PHE A 108 -17.03 -1.20 3.35
CA PHE A 108 -17.98 -2.12 3.96
C PHE A 108 -18.02 -1.91 5.48
N PHE A 109 -19.21 -1.68 6.02
CA PHE A 109 -19.46 -1.57 7.46
C PHE A 109 -20.54 -2.57 7.87
N LYS A 110 -20.23 -3.45 8.83
CA LYS A 110 -21.13 -4.53 9.28
C LYS A 110 -21.76 -5.31 8.11
N GLY A 111 -20.93 -5.64 7.11
CA GLY A 111 -21.34 -6.35 5.89
C GLY A 111 -22.07 -5.52 4.83
N LYS A 112 -22.47 -4.28 5.13
CA LYS A 112 -23.18 -3.39 4.20
C LYS A 112 -22.22 -2.46 3.47
N LEU A 113 -22.40 -2.31 2.16
CA LEU A 113 -21.67 -1.34 1.37
C LEU A 113 -22.16 0.08 1.70
N GLN A 114 -21.23 0.97 2.03
CA GLN A 114 -21.44 2.40 2.18
C GLN A 114 -20.73 3.09 1.01
N VAL A 115 -21.43 3.99 0.31
CA VAL A 115 -20.88 4.73 -0.83
C VAL A 115 -20.98 6.22 -0.54
N LYS A 116 -19.91 6.94 -0.81
CA LYS A 116 -19.83 8.40 -0.72
C LYS A 116 -19.26 8.94 -2.02
N ASP A 117 -19.75 10.08 -2.46
CA ASP A 117 -19.08 10.78 -3.56
C ASP A 117 -17.68 11.18 -3.10
N LYS A 118 -16.71 11.16 -4.01
CA LYS A 118 -15.37 11.66 -3.70
C LYS A 118 -15.50 13.14 -3.35
N PRO A 119 -14.92 13.61 -2.23
CA PRO A 119 -14.62 15.02 -2.13
C PRO A 119 -13.78 15.38 -3.35
N ILE A 120 -14.16 16.44 -4.06
CA ILE A 120 -13.34 17.03 -5.10
C ILE A 120 -12.11 17.57 -4.36
N GLU A 121 -11.01 16.81 -4.34
CA GLU A 121 -9.73 17.38 -3.92
C GLU A 121 -9.44 18.53 -4.91
N PRO A 122 -9.13 19.75 -4.43
CA PRO A 122 -8.58 20.78 -5.30
C PRO A 122 -7.37 20.16 -6.00
N ASN A 123 -7.30 20.40 -7.30
CA ASN A 123 -6.48 19.70 -8.27
C ASN A 123 -5.00 20.10 -8.12
N ASP A 124 -4.42 19.96 -6.93
CA ASP A 124 -3.02 20.29 -6.67
C ASP A 124 -2.17 19.03 -6.77
N SER A 125 -1.74 18.80 -8.02
CA SER A 125 -0.39 18.34 -8.37
C SER A 125 0.18 17.15 -7.59
N ARG A 126 -0.29 15.93 -7.90
CA ARG A 126 0.60 14.75 -7.88
C ARG A 126 1.33 14.66 -9.22
N PRO A 127 2.65 14.86 -9.30
CA PRO A 127 3.38 14.44 -10.48
C PRO A 127 3.46 12.91 -10.46
N PHE A 128 2.69 12.27 -11.34
CA PHE A 128 2.96 10.89 -11.71
C PHE A 128 4.35 10.83 -12.36
N LYS A 129 5.36 10.37 -11.61
CA LYS A 129 6.56 9.80 -12.24
C LYS A 129 6.18 8.46 -12.85
N SER A 130 5.70 8.47 -14.08
CA SER A 130 5.77 7.30 -14.95
C SER A 130 7.23 7.07 -15.30
N HIS A 131 7.84 6.02 -14.77
CA HIS A 131 9.06 5.48 -15.37
C HIS A 131 8.68 4.77 -16.67
N THR A 132 8.55 5.56 -17.74
CA THR A 132 8.68 5.05 -19.09
C THR A 132 10.18 4.99 -19.37
N GLN A 133 10.78 3.81 -19.30
CA GLN A 133 12.11 3.60 -19.88
C GLN A 133 12.00 3.88 -21.40
N PRO A 134 12.79 4.80 -21.97
CA PRO A 134 12.95 4.84 -23.41
C PRO A 134 13.77 3.61 -23.82
N ALA A 135 13.26 2.84 -24.77
CA ALA A 135 14.07 1.88 -25.51
C ALA A 135 15.15 2.68 -26.26
N VAL A 136 16.41 2.36 -25.99
CA VAL A 136 17.53 2.90 -26.77
C VAL A 136 17.52 2.17 -28.11
N THR A 137 17.07 2.87 -29.15
CA THR A 137 17.32 2.49 -30.54
C THR A 137 18.51 3.32 -30.99
N ASP A 138 19.68 2.72 -31.09
CA ASP A 138 20.84 3.34 -31.73
C ASP A 138 20.54 3.50 -33.22
N VAL A 139 20.30 4.75 -33.65
CA VAL A 139 20.29 5.14 -35.05
C VAL A 139 21.42 6.16 -35.22
N LEU A 140 22.47 5.74 -35.92
CA LEU A 140 23.59 6.57 -36.39
C LEU A 140 23.09 7.77 -37.19
N PRO A 141 23.54 9.01 -36.91
CA PRO A 141 23.36 10.11 -37.84
C PRO A 141 24.59 10.22 -38.74
N GLY A 142 24.36 10.01 -40.04
CA GLY A 142 25.31 10.38 -41.08
C GLY A 142 25.27 11.88 -41.38
N THR A 143 26.39 12.32 -41.96
CA THR A 143 26.52 13.41 -42.95
C THR A 143 26.17 14.83 -42.52
N GLU A 144 27.21 15.63 -42.29
CA GLU A 144 27.20 17.06 -42.59
C GLU A 144 28.27 17.40 -43.63
N HIS A 145 27.83 18.14 -44.65
CA HIS A 145 28.60 18.59 -45.81
C HIS A 145 29.55 19.73 -45.44
N ALA A 146 30.75 19.73 -46.02
CA ALA A 146 31.55 20.94 -46.20
C ALA A 146 32.19 20.94 -47.60
N ASN A 147 31.65 21.80 -48.47
CA ASN A 147 32.23 22.17 -49.76
C ASN A 147 33.43 23.11 -49.53
N THR A 148 34.55 22.84 -50.20
CA THR A 148 35.50 23.89 -50.59
C THR A 148 36.08 23.56 -51.98
N PRO A 149 36.22 24.51 -52.92
CA PRO A 149 36.50 24.21 -54.31
C PRO A 149 37.89 24.69 -54.82
N ILE A 150 38.31 24.17 -56.00
CA ILE A 150 39.35 24.67 -56.96
C ILE A 150 40.83 24.49 -56.46
N GLU A 151 41.86 24.00 -57.18
CA GLU A 151 42.35 24.23 -58.55
C GLU A 151 43.49 23.22 -58.96
N ALA A 152 43.61 23.00 -60.27
CA ALA A 152 44.78 22.78 -61.16
C ALA A 152 45.97 21.80 -60.89
N GLN A 153 46.24 20.98 -61.92
CA GLN A 153 47.52 20.67 -62.63
C GLN A 153 48.71 20.14 -61.78
N GLN A 154 49.41 19.06 -62.13
CA GLN A 154 49.92 18.56 -63.42
C GLN A 154 49.94 17.02 -63.47
#